data_AF-A0A9D8B573-F1
#
_entry.id   AF-A0A9D8B573-F1
#
_cell.length_a   1.000
_cell.length_b   1.000
_cell.length_c   1.000
_cell.angle_alpha   90.00
_cell.angle_beta   90.00
_cell.angle_gamma   90.00
#
_symmetry.space_group_name_H-M   'P 1'
#
loop_
_entity.id
_entity.type
_entity.pdbx_description
1 polymer ?
#
loop_
_entity_poly.entity_id
_entity_poly.type
_entity_poly.pdbx_seq_one_letter_code
_entity_poly.pdbx_strand_id
1 'polypeptide(L)'
;MTNLSPTEYKVALITQALDMAHDSYARHFNQMSTLREWTVTLLLGYLGFLVTIKSTNLLTILPFAFVLLLFMYLEAGSRARMSALRIEMGEIEQIFMEMDAAKFTQLVQQFEFRSVKDAKIPKFGIRDRLLRFKYVFLLEVVTWYLSELLIVVAAYLAIWFRII
;
A
#
# COMPACT_ATOMS: atom_id res chain seq x y z
N MET A 1 -7.35 38.08 1.60
CA MET A 1 -7.14 37.03 2.61
C MET A 1 -8.34 37.06 3.54
N THR A 2 -9.27 36.14 3.36
CA THR A 2 -10.46 36.01 4.23
C THR A 2 -10.02 35.49 5.58
N ASN A 3 -10.27 36.25 6.65
CA ASN A 3 -10.01 35.80 8.03
C ASN A 3 -11.04 34.72 8.38
N LEU A 4 -10.66 33.46 8.21
CA LEU A 4 -11.45 32.32 8.65
C LEU A 4 -11.48 32.30 10.19
N SER A 5 -12.64 32.01 10.75
CA SER A 5 -12.76 31.68 12.17
C SER A 5 -11.95 30.40 12.49
N PRO A 6 -11.53 30.18 13.75
CA PRO A 6 -10.76 28.99 14.13
C PRO A 6 -11.46 27.67 13.73
N THR A 7 -12.79 27.65 13.78
CA THR A 7 -13.61 26.50 13.38
C THR A 7 -13.58 26.29 11.86
N GLU A 8 -13.77 27.35 11.07
CA GLU A 8 -13.72 27.25 9.60
C GLU A 8 -12.34 26.84 9.10
N TYR A 9 -11.28 27.33 9.74
CA TYR A 9 -9.91 26.89 9.45
C TYR A 9 -9.72 25.40 9.76
N LYS A 10 -10.22 24.92 10.90
CA LYS A 10 -10.12 23.50 11.27
C LYS A 10 -10.94 22.61 10.33
N VAL A 11 -12.13 23.05 9.90
CA VAL A 11 -12.93 22.36 8.89
C VAL A 11 -12.15 22.24 7.57
N ALA A 12 -11.54 23.33 7.10
CA ALA A 12 -10.73 23.29 5.87
C ALA A 12 -9.57 22.28 5.95
N LEU A 13 -8.89 22.19 7.11
CA LEU A 13 -7.84 21.20 7.33
C LEU A 13 -8.39 19.76 7.37
N ILE A 14 -9.55 19.54 7.97
CA ILE A 14 -10.20 18.22 7.99
C ILE A 14 -10.62 17.80 6.59
N THR A 15 -11.21 18.70 5.80
CA THR A 15 -11.54 18.45 4.39
C THR A 15 -10.29 18.10 3.58
N GLN A 16 -9.22 18.88 3.72
CA GLN A 16 -7.95 18.60 3.05
C GLN A 16 -7.38 17.22 3.44
N ALA A 17 -7.49 16.84 4.73
CA ALA A 17 -7.05 15.53 5.20
C ALA A 17 -7.88 14.38 4.59
N LEU A 18 -9.19 14.59 4.43
CA LEU A 18 -10.07 13.63 3.75
C LEU A 18 -9.66 13.43 2.28
N ASP A 19 -9.45 14.51 1.53
CA ASP A 19 -9.01 14.46 0.13
C ASP A 19 -7.68 13.72 -0.01
N MET A 20 -6.70 14.04 0.84
CA MET A 20 -5.41 13.36 0.87
C MET A 20 -5.53 11.86 1.21
N ALA A 21 -6.46 11.50 2.10
CA ALA A 21 -6.71 10.11 2.48
C ALA A 21 -7.32 9.32 1.31
N HIS A 22 -8.31 9.89 0.60
CA HIS A 22 -8.88 9.31 -0.61
C HIS A 22 -7.83 9.12 -1.71
N ASP A 23 -7.01 10.14 -1.99
CA ASP A 23 -5.93 10.05 -2.98
C ASP A 23 -4.92 8.96 -2.63
N SER A 24 -4.55 8.88 -1.34
CA SER A 24 -3.64 7.85 -0.85
C SER A 24 -4.26 6.45 -0.96
N TYR A 25 -5.54 6.32 -0.66
CA TYR A 25 -6.28 5.06 -0.80
C TYR A 25 -6.33 4.62 -2.26
N ALA A 26 -6.67 5.53 -3.17
CA ALA A 26 -6.73 5.26 -4.61
C ALA A 26 -5.37 4.80 -5.16
N ARG A 27 -4.26 5.44 -4.73
CA ARG A 27 -2.90 4.99 -5.10
C ARG A 27 -2.61 3.57 -4.64
N HIS A 28 -2.90 3.23 -3.38
CA HIS A 28 -2.68 1.87 -2.87
C HIS A 28 -3.61 0.84 -3.50
N PHE A 29 -4.84 1.22 -3.82
CA PHE A 29 -5.77 0.36 -4.57
C PHE A 29 -5.20 0.03 -5.96
N ASN A 30 -4.74 1.04 -6.70
CA ASN A 30 -4.14 0.84 -8.02
C ASN A 30 -2.88 -0.05 -7.95
N GLN A 31 -2.00 0.19 -6.97
CA GLN A 31 -0.84 -0.68 -6.72
C GLN A 31 -1.25 -2.13 -6.47
N MET A 32 -2.27 -2.36 -5.64
CA MET A 32 -2.81 -3.70 -5.38
C MET A 32 -3.40 -4.35 -6.63
N SER A 33 -4.12 -3.60 -7.47
CA SER A 33 -4.64 -4.12 -8.75
C SER A 33 -3.51 -4.55 -9.67
N THR A 34 -2.51 -3.69 -9.86
CA THR A 34 -1.33 -3.99 -10.67
C THR A 34 -0.57 -5.21 -10.15
N LEU A 35 -0.38 -5.33 -8.83
CA LEU A 35 0.22 -6.51 -8.20
C LEU A 35 -0.55 -7.80 -8.56
N ARG A 36 -1.88 -7.77 -8.52
CA ARG A 36 -2.72 -8.92 -8.86
C ARG A 36 -2.63 -9.28 -10.34
N GLU A 37 -2.69 -8.29 -11.22
CA GLU A 37 -2.57 -8.49 -12.68
C GLU A 37 -1.24 -9.18 -13.02
N TRP A 38 -0.14 -8.72 -12.44
CA TRP A 38 1.16 -9.34 -12.61
C TRP A 38 1.24 -10.73 -11.96
N THR A 39 0.65 -10.93 -10.78
CA THR A 39 0.61 -12.25 -10.12
C THR A 39 -0.10 -13.29 -11.02
N VAL A 40 -1.26 -12.92 -11.58
CA VAL A 40 -2.01 -13.79 -12.51
C VAL A 40 -1.22 -14.04 -13.79
N THR A 41 -0.61 -13.00 -14.36
CA THR A 41 0.21 -13.12 -15.57
C THR A 41 1.40 -14.06 -15.36
N LEU A 42 2.09 -13.91 -14.24
CA LEU A 42 3.20 -14.78 -13.84
C LEU A 42 2.72 -16.22 -13.65
N LEU A 43 1.59 -16.45 -12.99
CA LEU A 43 0.98 -17.77 -12.82
C LEU A 43 0.68 -18.45 -14.17
N LEU A 44 0.05 -17.73 -15.09
CA LEU A 44 -0.27 -18.26 -16.42
C LEU A 44 0.99 -18.56 -17.23
N GLY A 45 1.98 -17.67 -17.20
CA GLY A 45 3.27 -17.89 -17.85
C GLY A 45 3.99 -19.12 -17.31
N TYR A 46 3.94 -19.32 -15.99
CA TYR A 46 4.53 -20.48 -15.34
C TYR A 46 3.79 -21.79 -15.63
N LEU A 47 2.46 -21.80 -15.66
CA LEU A 47 1.69 -22.97 -16.08
C LEU A 47 2.03 -23.35 -17.52
N GLY A 48 2.15 -22.39 -18.42
CA GLY A 48 2.62 -22.62 -19.80
C GLY A 48 4.02 -23.24 -19.84
N PHE A 49 4.94 -22.72 -19.04
CA PHE A 49 6.30 -23.25 -18.92
C PHE A 49 6.34 -24.69 -18.38
N LEU A 50 5.58 -24.99 -17.33
CA LEU A 50 5.48 -26.35 -16.77
C LEU A 50 4.96 -27.36 -17.78
N VAL A 51 3.98 -26.99 -18.60
CA VAL A 51 3.43 -27.86 -19.66
C VAL A 51 4.46 -28.17 -20.73
N THR A 52 5.38 -27.23 -21.02
CA THR A 52 6.42 -27.43 -22.04
C THR A 52 7.64 -28.22 -21.57
N ILE A 53 7.87 -28.37 -20.26
CA ILE A 53 9.03 -29.06 -19.72
C ILE A 53 8.72 -30.54 -19.45
N LYS A 54 9.53 -31.43 -20.04
CA LYS A 54 9.38 -32.89 -19.90
C LYS A 54 9.93 -33.45 -18.57
N SER A 55 10.69 -32.67 -17.79
CA SER A 55 11.20 -33.08 -16.47
C SER A 55 10.96 -31.99 -15.41
N THR A 56 10.06 -32.28 -14.47
CA THR A 56 9.81 -31.42 -13.31
C THR A 56 10.95 -31.54 -12.31
N ASN A 57 12.05 -30.82 -12.57
CA ASN A 57 13.09 -30.65 -11.58
C ASN A 57 12.61 -29.64 -10.51
N LEU A 58 12.68 -30.00 -9.23
CA LEU A 58 12.24 -29.14 -8.12
C LEU A 58 12.95 -27.77 -8.13
N LEU A 59 14.16 -27.73 -8.67
CA LEU A 59 14.95 -26.51 -8.84
C LEU A 59 14.32 -25.50 -9.81
N THR A 60 13.51 -25.94 -10.77
CA THR A 60 12.82 -25.04 -11.72
C THR A 60 11.58 -24.38 -11.12
N ILE A 61 11.06 -24.93 -10.01
CA ILE A 61 9.87 -24.44 -9.29
C ILE A 61 10.25 -23.34 -8.28
N LEU A 62 11.43 -23.44 -7.69
CA LEU A 62 11.88 -22.59 -6.58
C LEU A 62 11.88 -21.08 -6.88
N PRO A 63 12.42 -20.61 -8.04
CA PRO A 63 12.46 -19.17 -8.34
C PRO A 63 11.05 -18.59 -8.52
N PHE A 64 10.14 -19.39 -9.09
CA PHE A 64 8.78 -18.95 -9.33
C PHE A 64 7.97 -18.84 -8.03
N ALA A 65 8.10 -19.83 -7.15
CA ALA A 65 7.49 -19.79 -5.82
C ALA A 65 8.00 -18.59 -4.99
N PHE A 66 9.30 -18.27 -5.11
CA PHE A 66 9.88 -17.10 -4.45
C PHE A 66 9.28 -15.78 -4.95
N VAL A 67 9.14 -15.61 -6.28
CA VAL A 67 8.51 -14.40 -6.85
C VAL A 67 7.05 -14.28 -6.40
N LEU A 68 6.28 -15.36 -6.40
CA LEU A 68 4.89 -15.32 -5.91
C LEU A 68 4.79 -14.91 -4.44
N LEU A 69 5.67 -15.43 -3.57
CA LEU A 69 5.70 -15.06 -2.16
C LEU A 69 6.01 -13.57 -1.97
N LEU A 70 6.90 -12.99 -2.80
CA LEU A 70 7.17 -11.55 -2.78
C LEU A 70 5.94 -10.74 -3.17
N PHE A 71 5.23 -11.13 -4.23
CA PHE A 71 4.00 -10.45 -4.65
C PHE A 71 2.90 -10.52 -3.58
N MET A 72 2.73 -11.69 -2.94
CA MET A 72 1.79 -11.85 -1.83
C MET A 72 2.13 -10.95 -0.64
N TYR A 73 3.43 -10.82 -0.32
CA TYR A 73 3.89 -9.92 0.75
C TYR A 73 3.58 -8.46 0.44
N LEU A 74 3.87 -7.99 -0.78
CA LEU A 74 3.57 -6.63 -1.22
C LEU A 74 2.07 -6.34 -1.22
N GLU A 75 1.26 -7.30 -1.66
CA GLU A 75 -0.20 -7.18 -1.63
C GLU A 75 -0.72 -7.06 -0.20
N ALA A 76 -0.21 -7.87 0.73
CA ALA A 76 -0.58 -7.78 2.15
C ALA A 76 -0.23 -6.42 2.75
N GLY A 77 0.93 -5.85 2.40
CA GLY A 77 1.34 -4.51 2.82
C GLY A 77 0.39 -3.42 2.32
N SER A 78 0.02 -3.47 1.04
CA SER A 78 -0.93 -2.52 0.43
C SER A 78 -2.32 -2.62 1.08
N ARG A 79 -2.83 -3.84 1.32
CA ARG A 79 -4.11 -4.08 2.00
C ARG A 79 -4.13 -3.51 3.42
N ALA A 80 -3.06 -3.68 4.19
CA ALA A 80 -2.97 -3.16 5.55
C ALA A 80 -3.05 -1.62 5.57
N ARG A 81 -2.35 -0.95 4.65
CA ARG A 81 -2.40 0.52 4.52
C ARG A 81 -3.78 1.02 4.11
N MET A 82 -4.40 0.36 3.14
CA MET A 82 -5.77 0.67 2.71
C MET A 82 -6.78 0.51 3.85
N SER A 83 -6.66 -0.55 4.66
CA SER A 83 -7.53 -0.74 5.82
C SER A 83 -7.39 0.38 6.83
N ALA A 84 -6.16 0.84 7.11
CA ALA A 84 -5.92 1.95 8.02
C ALA A 84 -6.50 3.27 7.47
N LEU A 85 -6.31 3.54 6.17
CA LEU A 85 -6.87 4.72 5.51
C LEU A 85 -8.41 4.70 5.50
N ARG A 86 -9.04 3.54 5.28
CA ARG A 86 -10.50 3.40 5.33
C ARG A 86 -11.06 3.73 6.71
N ILE A 87 -10.39 3.31 7.79
CA ILE A 87 -10.80 3.66 9.16
C ILE A 87 -10.70 5.18 9.36
N GLU A 88 -9.57 5.77 8.97
CA GLU A 88 -9.34 7.22 9.08
C GLU A 88 -10.35 8.05 8.29
N MET A 89 -10.66 7.65 7.05
CA MET A 89 -11.71 8.27 6.25
C MET A 89 -13.08 8.15 6.91
N GLY A 90 -13.43 6.96 7.42
CA GLY A 90 -14.71 6.75 8.11
C GLY A 90 -14.87 7.60 9.37
N GLU A 91 -13.80 7.80 10.14
CA GLU A 91 -13.79 8.73 11.29
C GLU A 91 -14.08 10.18 10.85
N ILE A 92 -13.51 10.61 9.72
CA ILE A 92 -13.71 11.98 9.20
C ILE A 92 -15.11 12.14 8.59
N GLU A 93 -15.58 11.17 7.81
CA GLU A 93 -16.92 11.16 7.22
C GLU A 93 -18.01 11.25 8.30
N GLN A 94 -17.83 10.56 9.43
CA GLN A 94 -18.75 10.65 10.57
C GLN A 94 -18.92 12.08 11.10
N ILE A 95 -17.86 12.89 11.08
CA ILE A 95 -17.93 14.30 11.49
C ILE A 95 -18.85 15.06 10.53
N PHE A 96 -18.72 14.83 9.23
CA PHE A 96 -19.51 15.52 8.20
C PHE A 96 -20.95 15.00 8.06
N MET A 97 -21.23 13.79 8.52
CA MET A 97 -22.58 13.23 8.55
C MET A 97 -23.42 13.69 9.75
N GLU A 98 -22.81 14.33 10.76
CA GLU A 98 -23.53 14.84 11.93
C GLU A 98 -24.39 16.07 11.54
N MET A 99 -25.71 15.93 11.69
CA MET A 99 -26.66 16.99 11.32
C MET A 99 -26.85 18.05 12.41
N ASP A 100 -26.51 17.73 13.66
CA ASP A 100 -26.62 18.64 14.79
C ASP A 100 -25.41 19.60 14.82
N ALA A 101 -25.65 20.90 14.63
CA ALA A 101 -24.61 21.92 14.56
C ALA A 101 -23.73 22.00 15.83
N ALA A 102 -24.31 21.73 17.01
CA ALA A 102 -23.56 21.76 18.27
C ALA A 102 -22.62 20.55 18.36
N LYS A 103 -23.12 19.36 18.01
CA LYS A 103 -22.32 18.13 17.97
C LYS A 103 -21.26 18.17 16.87
N PHE A 104 -21.60 18.69 15.70
CA PHE A 104 -20.65 18.90 14.60
C PHE A 104 -19.47 19.74 15.05
N THR A 105 -19.74 20.89 15.67
CA THR A 105 -18.68 21.79 16.18
C THR A 105 -17.83 21.11 17.25
N GLN A 106 -18.46 20.34 18.14
CA GLN A 106 -17.77 19.56 19.16
C GLN A 106 -16.86 18.47 18.56
N LEU A 107 -17.35 17.72 17.57
CA LEU A 107 -16.60 16.69 16.86
C LEU A 107 -15.42 17.29 16.09
N VAL A 108 -15.63 18.41 15.39
CA VAL A 108 -14.56 19.17 14.73
C VAL A 108 -13.50 19.59 15.75
N GLN A 109 -13.89 20.12 16.91
CA GLN A 109 -12.94 20.54 17.95
C GLN A 109 -12.18 19.37 18.58
N GLN A 110 -12.84 18.23 18.78
CA GLN A 110 -12.25 17.02 19.37
C GLN A 110 -11.43 16.19 18.37
N PHE A 111 -11.61 16.40 17.07
CA PHE A 111 -10.85 15.67 16.07
C PHE A 111 -9.35 15.95 16.19
N GLU A 112 -8.58 14.88 16.29
CA GLU A 112 -7.13 14.91 16.31
C GLU A 112 -6.59 14.23 15.04
N PHE A 113 -5.76 14.95 14.29
CA PHE A 113 -5.08 14.38 13.14
C PHE A 113 -4.20 13.21 13.56
N ARG A 114 -4.07 12.22 12.68
CA ARG A 114 -3.24 11.03 12.91
C ARG A 114 -1.81 11.35 13.29
N SER A 115 -1.21 12.39 12.71
CA SER A 115 0.13 12.88 13.10
C SER A 115 0.24 13.25 14.58
N VAL A 116 -0.83 13.79 15.16
CA VAL A 116 -0.94 14.13 16.58
C VAL A 116 -1.18 12.89 17.42
N LYS A 117 -2.07 11.98 16.98
CA LYS A 117 -2.32 10.68 17.64
C LYS A 117 -1.03 9.85 17.72
N ASP A 118 -0.27 9.78 16.63
CA ASP A 118 0.99 9.05 16.54
C ASP A 118 2.09 9.69 17.38
N ALA A 119 2.08 11.03 17.54
CA ALA A 119 3.04 11.75 18.38
C ALA A 119 2.83 11.52 19.89
N LYS A 120 1.62 11.14 20.32
CA LYS A 120 1.30 10.79 21.72
C LYS A 120 1.77 9.40 22.13
N ILE A 121 2.15 8.55 21.16
CA ILE A 121 2.73 7.24 21.43
C ILE A 121 4.14 7.45 22.01
N PRO A 122 4.50 6.85 23.16
CA PRO A 122 5.76 7.15 23.84
C PRO A 122 6.99 6.95 22.94
N LYS A 123 7.87 7.96 22.94
CA LYS A 123 9.06 8.11 22.06
C LYS A 123 10.06 6.94 22.11
N PHE A 124 10.05 6.16 23.18
CA PHE A 124 10.93 5.00 23.37
C PHE A 124 10.75 3.90 22.30
N GLY A 125 9.67 3.93 21.51
CA GLY A 125 9.48 3.05 20.35
C GLY A 125 9.41 3.75 18.99
N ILE A 126 9.50 5.08 18.93
CA ILE A 126 9.31 5.83 17.67
C ILE A 126 10.51 5.70 16.74
N ARG A 127 11.75 5.68 17.28
CA ARG A 127 12.95 5.40 16.48
C ARG A 127 12.89 4.01 15.87
N ASP A 128 12.47 3.00 16.63
CA ASP A 128 12.32 1.62 16.14
C ASP A 128 11.11 1.45 15.21
N ARG A 129 10.03 2.24 15.37
CA ARG A 129 8.89 2.23 14.43
C ARG A 129 9.22 2.96 13.14
N LEU A 130 9.89 4.10 13.19
CA LEU A 130 10.34 4.82 11.99
C LEU A 130 11.42 4.05 11.26
N LEU A 131 12.37 3.43 11.99
CA LEU A 131 13.32 2.51 11.40
C LEU A 131 12.60 1.30 10.81
N ARG A 132 11.70 0.63 11.54
CA ARG A 132 10.89 -0.46 10.95
C ARG A 132 10.07 -0.02 9.76
N PHE A 133 9.44 1.15 9.78
CA PHE A 133 8.65 1.65 8.66
C PHE A 133 9.54 1.99 7.48
N LYS A 134 10.71 2.61 7.71
CA LYS A 134 11.72 2.88 6.68
C LYS A 134 12.31 1.59 6.12
N TYR A 135 12.59 0.58 6.96
CA TYR A 135 13.09 -0.72 6.53
C TYR A 135 12.02 -1.52 5.82
N VAL A 136 10.76 -1.49 6.25
CA VAL A 136 9.63 -2.13 5.56
C VAL A 136 9.37 -1.44 4.24
N PHE A 137 9.41 -0.10 4.19
CA PHE A 137 9.28 0.65 2.94
C PHE A 137 10.47 0.40 2.01
N LEU A 138 11.69 0.40 2.53
CA LEU A 138 12.90 0.06 1.76
C LEU A 138 12.81 -1.37 1.26
N LEU A 139 12.36 -2.31 2.10
CA LEU A 139 12.19 -3.71 1.74
C LEU A 139 11.11 -3.84 0.68
N GLU A 140 9.98 -3.15 0.81
CA GLU A 140 8.89 -3.12 -0.17
C GLU A 140 9.39 -2.59 -1.51
N VAL A 141 10.11 -1.46 -1.51
CA VAL A 141 10.72 -0.85 -2.71
C VAL A 141 11.78 -1.77 -3.32
N VAL A 142 12.69 -2.30 -2.51
CA VAL A 142 13.74 -3.23 -2.97
C VAL A 142 13.12 -4.51 -3.50
N THR A 143 12.12 -5.06 -2.83
CA THR A 143 11.36 -6.22 -3.29
C THR A 143 10.72 -5.92 -4.63
N TRP A 144 10.17 -4.71 -4.82
CA TRP A 144 9.55 -4.31 -6.07
C TRP A 144 10.52 -4.27 -7.25
N TYR A 145 11.65 -3.58 -7.08
CA TYR A 145 12.71 -3.55 -8.08
C TYR A 145 13.37 -4.92 -8.29
N LEU A 146 13.47 -5.74 -7.24
CA LEU A 146 14.00 -7.10 -7.35
C LEU A 146 13.05 -7.98 -8.17
N SER A 147 11.73 -7.86 -7.97
CA SER A 147 10.75 -8.55 -8.81
C SER A 147 10.80 -8.10 -10.27
N GLU A 148 10.92 -6.79 -10.54
CA GLU A 148 11.08 -6.30 -11.91
C GLU A 148 12.35 -6.84 -12.57
N LEU A 149 13.49 -6.78 -11.86
CA LEU A 149 14.76 -7.32 -12.33
C LEU A 149 14.65 -8.82 -12.64
N LEU A 150 14.03 -9.60 -11.76
CA LEU A 150 13.83 -11.04 -11.96
C LEU A 150 12.96 -11.32 -13.19
N ILE A 151 11.90 -10.53 -13.42
CA ILE A 151 11.06 -10.65 -14.61
C ILE A 151 11.88 -10.37 -15.88
N VAL A 152 12.68 -9.29 -15.88
CA VAL A 152 13.53 -8.93 -17.03
C VAL A 152 14.58 -9.99 -17.32
N VAL A 153 15.27 -10.49 -16.29
CA VAL A 153 16.28 -11.56 -16.43
C VAL A 153 15.64 -12.84 -16.95
N ALA A 154 14.46 -13.22 -16.42
CA ALA A 154 13.73 -14.39 -16.90
C ALA A 154 13.31 -14.24 -18.37
N ALA A 155 12.81 -13.07 -18.77
CA ALA A 155 12.44 -12.77 -20.15
C ALA A 155 13.67 -12.82 -21.09
N TYR A 156 14.79 -12.24 -20.68
CA TYR A 156 16.04 -12.25 -21.43
C TYR A 156 16.56 -13.68 -21.65
N LEU A 157 16.61 -14.50 -20.59
CA LEU A 157 17.03 -15.90 -20.69
C LEU A 157 16.11 -16.70 -21.60
N ALA A 158 14.79 -16.51 -21.51
CA ALA A 158 13.83 -17.20 -22.37
C ALA A 158 14.01 -16.87 -23.86
N ILE A 159 14.39 -15.63 -24.19
CA ILE A 159 14.73 -15.22 -25.57
C ILE A 159 16.04 -15.88 -26.00
N TRP A 160 17.07 -15.83 -25.16
CA TRP A 160 18.40 -16.35 -25.49
C TRP A 160 18.39 -17.87 -25.73
N PHE A 161 17.65 -18.63 -24.91
CA PHE A 161 17.46 -20.08 -25.10
C PHE A 161 16.51 -20.46 -26.24
N ARG A 162 15.77 -19.51 -26.83
CA ARG A 162 14.96 -19.75 -28.05
C ARG A 162 15.73 -19.48 -29.34
N ILE A 163 16.85 -18.75 -29.27
CA ILE A 163 17.66 -18.36 -30.43
C ILE A 163 18.78 -19.39 -30.70
N ILE A 164 19.13 -20.22 -29.70
CA ILE A 164 20.07 -21.35 -29.81
C ILE A 164 19.30 -22.65 -30.01
#